data_AF-A0A1H2S9A0-F1
#
_entry.id   AF-A0A1H2S9A0-F1
#
_cell.length_a   1.000
_cell.length_b   1.000
_cell.length_c   1.000
_cell.angle_alpha   90.00
_cell.angle_beta   90.00
_cell.angle_gamma   90.00
#
_symmetry.space_group_name_H-M   'P 1'
#
loop_
_entity.id
_entity.type
_entity.pdbx_description
1 polymer ?
#
loop_
_entity_poly.entity_id
_entity_poly.type
_entity_poly.pdbx_seq_one_letter_code
_entity_poly.pdbx_strand_id
1 'polypeptide(L)'
;MRTNNNVMQIVLILVLLLINSSLALADDLKPPIILVTQEETKVSLTWSPVPNASGYQLFYAPFPFTGPESIKSVDMGSTTSGSIELWDGAAFIVAVKAHNDANSSDFSNIELFILSKAPLLDPDAPPVTGDWYKPPVAITWQWQLKGEVNTNHPAKLYDIDLFNSSPSLINTLKASGKKVICYFSAGSFEDSREDKDKFKAAELGNILVDKPDERWLDIRSHNVAEIMISRLNLALLKGCDGVEPDNMDAYANNSGFDINARDQLAFNKFIANEAHKRGLSVGLKNDMEQTPDLINYFDFSVNEQCHEFHECNMLTGFIANGKPVLNAEYQQSYLDNPVERQALCDSSNGAQFSTLILSKDLDDSRRFSCF
;
A
#
# COMPACT_ATOMS: atom_id res chain seq x y z
N MET A 1 53.27 -50.53 47.48
CA MET A 1 52.30 -50.98 46.48
C MET A 1 51.68 -49.74 45.84
N ARG A 2 51.95 -49.52 44.55
CA ARG A 2 51.39 -48.43 43.75
C ARG A 2 49.99 -48.85 43.31
N THR A 3 48.95 -48.15 43.74
CA THR A 3 47.58 -48.35 43.27
C THR A 3 47.00 -47.04 42.75
N ASN A 4 46.89 -46.98 41.43
CA ASN A 4 45.75 -46.46 40.66
C ASN A 4 45.07 -45.17 41.15
N ASN A 5 45.66 -44.02 40.79
CA ASN A 5 44.91 -42.75 40.69
C ASN A 5 44.84 -42.16 39.27
N ASN A 6 45.53 -42.76 38.28
CA ASN A 6 45.56 -42.21 36.92
C ASN A 6 44.52 -42.80 35.95
N VAL A 7 43.86 -43.91 36.28
CA VAL A 7 42.85 -44.51 35.38
C VAL A 7 41.46 -43.89 35.58
N MET A 8 41.13 -43.44 36.80
CA MET A 8 39.83 -42.83 37.09
C MET A 8 39.71 -41.38 36.57
N GLN A 9 40.82 -40.66 36.42
CA GLN A 9 40.84 -39.33 35.82
C GLN A 9 40.74 -39.36 34.29
N ILE A 10 41.26 -40.41 33.63
CA ILE A 10 41.22 -40.53 32.17
C ILE A 10 39.83 -40.97 31.68
N VAL A 11 39.12 -41.83 32.43
CA VAL A 11 37.74 -42.22 32.08
C VAL A 11 36.75 -41.08 32.32
N LEU A 12 36.97 -40.22 33.34
CA LEU A 12 36.12 -39.04 33.56
C LEU A 12 36.33 -37.95 32.49
N ILE A 13 37.55 -37.81 31.97
CA ILE A 13 37.86 -36.86 30.89
C ILE A 13 37.34 -37.36 29.53
N LEU A 14 37.33 -38.67 29.27
CA LEU A 14 36.74 -39.21 28.03
C LEU A 14 35.20 -39.16 28.02
N VAL A 15 34.55 -39.28 29.19
CA VAL A 15 33.08 -39.12 29.29
C VAL A 15 32.68 -37.64 29.23
N LEU A 16 33.50 -36.69 29.73
CA LEU A 16 33.24 -35.26 29.53
C LEU A 16 33.58 -34.75 28.11
N LEU A 17 34.50 -35.38 27.39
CA LEU A 17 34.78 -35.06 25.97
C LEU A 17 33.75 -35.62 25.00
N LEU A 18 32.89 -36.56 25.44
CA LEU A 18 31.74 -37.06 24.67
C LEU A 18 30.42 -36.36 25.03
N ILE A 19 30.41 -35.45 26.01
CA ILE A 19 29.24 -34.60 26.34
C ILE A 19 29.43 -33.16 25.85
N ASN A 20 30.66 -32.80 25.43
CA ASN A 20 30.93 -31.61 24.61
C ASN A 20 30.85 -31.90 23.11
N SER A 21 30.03 -32.88 22.70
CA SER A 21 29.24 -32.69 21.50
C SER A 21 28.29 -31.54 21.81
N SER A 22 28.80 -30.32 21.69
CA SER A 22 27.97 -29.19 21.36
C SER A 22 27.10 -29.64 20.20
N LEU A 23 25.85 -29.98 20.50
CA LEU A 23 24.74 -29.50 19.71
C LEU A 23 24.90 -27.97 19.73
N ALA A 24 25.86 -27.47 18.95
CA ALA A 24 25.74 -26.16 18.38
C ALA A 24 24.43 -26.27 17.62
N LEU A 25 23.36 -25.73 18.22
CA LEU A 25 22.17 -25.41 17.47
C LEU A 25 22.71 -24.67 16.24
N ALA A 26 22.58 -25.27 15.07
CA ALA A 26 22.97 -24.61 13.84
C ALA A 26 22.29 -23.24 13.87
N ASP A 27 23.06 -22.15 13.75
CA ASP A 27 22.47 -20.81 13.74
C ASP A 27 21.31 -20.80 12.74
N ASP A 28 20.13 -20.37 13.21
CA ASP A 28 18.94 -20.36 12.36
C ASP A 28 19.20 -19.45 11.16
N LEU A 29 18.94 -20.00 9.96
CA LEU A 29 19.11 -19.26 8.72
C LEU A 29 18.16 -18.07 8.73
N LYS A 30 18.71 -16.88 8.55
CA LYS A 30 17.89 -15.67 8.40
C LYS A 30 17.10 -15.73 7.09
N PRO A 31 15.85 -15.25 7.06
CA PRO A 31 15.11 -15.14 5.82
C PRO A 31 15.84 -14.24 4.81
N PRO A 32 15.90 -14.62 3.53
CA PRO A 32 16.38 -13.71 2.50
C PRO A 32 15.38 -12.57 2.28
N ILE A 33 15.82 -11.50 1.63
CA ILE A 33 14.95 -10.43 1.12
C ILE A 33 14.84 -10.63 -0.39
N ILE A 34 13.62 -10.80 -0.91
CA ILE A 34 13.35 -10.93 -2.34
C ILE A 34 12.96 -9.57 -2.93
N LEU A 35 13.39 -9.31 -4.16
CA LEU A 35 13.01 -8.16 -4.97
C LEU A 35 12.50 -8.65 -6.33
N VAL A 36 11.42 -8.02 -6.81
CA VAL A 36 10.84 -8.28 -8.12
C VAL A 36 11.04 -7.05 -9.01
N THR A 37 11.47 -7.29 -10.23
CA THR A 37 11.43 -6.29 -11.31
C THR A 37 10.68 -6.86 -12.50
N GLN A 38 9.98 -5.98 -13.22
CA GLN A 38 9.17 -6.35 -14.37
C GLN A 38 9.50 -5.47 -15.59
N GLU A 39 9.45 -6.08 -16.77
CA GLU A 39 9.57 -5.41 -18.06
C GLU A 39 8.60 -6.12 -19.02
N GLU A 40 7.47 -5.47 -19.31
CA GLU A 40 6.34 -6.06 -20.05
C GLU A 40 5.89 -7.41 -19.46
N THR A 41 6.17 -8.52 -20.15
CA THR A 41 5.85 -9.90 -19.72
C THR A 41 7.04 -10.68 -19.19
N LYS A 42 8.17 -10.02 -19.00
CA LYS A 42 9.34 -10.58 -18.33
C LYS A 42 9.34 -10.17 -16.86
N VAL A 43 9.47 -11.17 -15.99
CA VAL A 43 9.69 -10.96 -14.56
C VAL A 43 11.08 -11.44 -14.16
N SER A 44 11.77 -10.65 -13.35
CA SER A 44 13.05 -11.01 -12.75
C SER A 44 12.94 -10.98 -11.23
N LEU A 45 13.40 -12.06 -10.61
CA LEU A 45 13.42 -12.25 -9.16
C LEU A 45 14.88 -12.25 -8.71
N THR A 46 15.20 -11.48 -7.67
CA THR A 46 16.51 -11.49 -7.02
C THR A 46 16.33 -11.60 -5.53
N TRP A 47 17.28 -12.22 -4.81
CA TRP A 47 17.22 -12.27 -3.35
C TRP A 47 18.58 -12.17 -2.68
N SER A 48 18.58 -11.65 -1.45
CA SER A 48 19.81 -11.45 -0.67
C SER A 48 20.48 -12.79 -0.31
N PRO A 49 21.80 -12.91 -0.42
CA PRO A 49 22.50 -14.11 0.02
C PRO A 49 22.40 -14.29 1.55
N VAL A 50 22.20 -15.53 1.99
CA VAL A 50 22.10 -15.91 3.41
C VAL A 50 23.35 -16.70 3.82
N PRO A 51 24.12 -16.26 4.83
CA PRO A 51 25.26 -17.01 5.35
C PRO A 51 24.88 -18.44 5.78
N ASN A 52 25.74 -19.41 5.50
CA ASN A 52 25.56 -20.84 5.80
C ASN A 52 24.38 -21.54 5.06
N ALA A 53 23.73 -20.88 4.10
CA ALA A 53 22.78 -21.53 3.20
C ALA A 53 23.53 -22.34 2.14
N SER A 54 23.09 -23.58 1.88
CA SER A 54 23.56 -24.41 0.76
C SER A 54 22.65 -24.31 -0.47
N GLY A 55 21.42 -23.79 -0.30
CA GLY A 55 20.52 -23.52 -1.41
C GLY A 55 19.32 -22.64 -1.06
N TYR A 56 18.49 -22.40 -2.06
CA TYR A 56 17.27 -21.61 -1.97
C TYR A 56 16.09 -22.31 -2.64
N GLN A 57 14.93 -22.21 -2.01
CA GLN A 57 13.66 -22.69 -2.55
C GLN A 57 12.77 -21.50 -2.86
N LEU A 58 12.40 -21.31 -4.12
CA LEU A 58 11.41 -20.34 -4.56
C LEU A 58 10.02 -20.96 -4.42
N PHE A 59 9.10 -20.26 -3.76
CA PHE A 59 7.70 -20.59 -3.65
C PHE A 59 6.87 -19.59 -4.46
N TYR A 60 5.82 -20.08 -5.12
CA TYR A 60 4.92 -19.25 -5.90
C TYR A 60 3.49 -19.78 -5.85
N ALA A 61 2.52 -18.88 -5.91
CA ALA A 61 1.10 -19.20 -6.02
C ALA A 61 0.42 -18.24 -7.02
N PRO A 62 -0.58 -18.71 -7.79
CA PRO A 62 -1.34 -17.83 -8.68
C PRO A 62 -2.06 -16.75 -7.87
N PHE A 63 -2.20 -15.56 -8.45
CA PHE A 63 -3.06 -14.51 -7.94
C PHE A 63 -4.34 -14.39 -8.80
N PRO A 64 -5.55 -14.30 -8.21
CA PRO A 64 -5.86 -14.29 -6.77
C PRO A 64 -5.50 -15.58 -6.05
N PHE A 65 -5.03 -15.46 -4.80
CA PHE A 65 -4.64 -16.60 -3.98
C PHE A 65 -5.87 -17.44 -3.59
N THR A 66 -5.87 -18.73 -3.95
CA THR A 66 -7.02 -19.61 -3.71
C THR A 66 -6.89 -20.48 -2.48
N GLY A 67 -5.70 -20.55 -1.88
CA GLY A 67 -5.43 -21.39 -0.71
C GLY A 67 -4.05 -22.05 -0.75
N PRO A 68 -3.59 -22.64 0.37
CA PRO A 68 -2.26 -23.24 0.49
C PRO A 68 -1.97 -24.34 -0.52
N GLU A 69 -2.99 -25.04 -1.01
CA GLU A 69 -2.89 -26.08 -2.03
C GLU A 69 -2.46 -25.57 -3.40
N SER A 70 -2.60 -24.25 -3.65
CA SER A 70 -2.15 -23.61 -4.89
C SER A 70 -0.66 -23.28 -4.88
N ILE A 71 0.01 -23.38 -3.72
CA ILE A 71 1.43 -23.06 -3.56
C ILE A 71 2.26 -24.16 -4.22
N LYS A 72 3.14 -23.74 -5.13
CA LYS A 72 4.15 -24.56 -5.77
C LYS A 72 5.53 -24.05 -5.41
N SER A 73 6.55 -24.87 -5.69
CA SER A 73 7.93 -24.48 -5.42
C SER A 73 8.90 -25.00 -6.48
N VAL A 74 10.02 -24.28 -6.65
CA VAL A 74 11.17 -24.65 -7.50
C VAL A 74 12.45 -24.54 -6.69
N ASP A 75 13.28 -25.59 -6.73
CA ASP A 75 14.62 -25.56 -6.14
C ASP A 75 15.53 -24.71 -7.04
N MET A 76 16.10 -23.66 -6.45
CA MET A 76 16.95 -22.69 -7.14
C MET A 76 18.45 -22.99 -6.93
N GLY A 77 18.78 -24.06 -6.20
CA GLY A 77 20.16 -24.38 -5.83
C GLY A 77 20.82 -23.20 -5.12
N SER A 78 22.09 -22.94 -5.44
CA SER A 78 22.85 -21.81 -4.85
C SER A 78 22.63 -20.47 -5.55
N THR A 79 21.73 -20.40 -6.54
CA THR A 79 21.48 -19.13 -7.25
C THR A 79 20.74 -18.13 -6.36
N THR A 80 20.96 -16.85 -6.60
CA THR A 80 20.30 -15.74 -5.91
C THR A 80 19.42 -14.89 -6.83
N SER A 81 19.16 -15.40 -8.03
CA SER A 81 18.32 -14.72 -9.01
C SER A 81 17.77 -15.69 -10.06
N GLY A 82 16.70 -15.28 -10.72
CA GLY A 82 16.12 -15.94 -11.88
C GLY A 82 15.25 -14.98 -12.68
N SER A 83 15.00 -15.30 -13.95
CA SER A 83 14.06 -14.54 -14.77
C SER A 83 13.27 -15.47 -15.67
N ILE A 84 12.03 -15.09 -15.97
CA ILE A 84 11.13 -15.87 -16.81
C ILE A 84 10.22 -14.94 -17.62
N GLU A 85 9.98 -15.32 -18.87
CA GLU A 85 8.96 -14.72 -19.71
C GLU A 85 7.63 -15.45 -19.46
N LEU A 86 6.56 -14.72 -19.19
CA LEU A 86 5.23 -15.25 -18.94
C LEU A 86 4.22 -14.69 -19.97
N TRP A 87 2.95 -15.03 -19.81
CA TRP A 87 1.88 -14.48 -20.65
C TRP A 87 1.39 -13.13 -20.10
N ASP A 88 0.72 -12.35 -20.95
CA ASP A 88 0.08 -11.09 -20.56
C ASP A 88 -1.00 -11.34 -19.50
N GLY A 89 -1.00 -10.55 -18.42
CA GLY A 89 -1.89 -10.77 -17.26
C GLY A 89 -1.46 -11.89 -16.32
N ALA A 90 -0.29 -12.51 -16.51
CA ALA A 90 0.25 -13.48 -15.56
C ALA A 90 0.48 -12.80 -14.19
N ALA A 91 -0.09 -13.39 -13.15
CA ALA A 91 -0.07 -12.82 -11.81
C ALA A 91 0.28 -13.88 -10.76
N PHE A 92 1.31 -13.61 -9.96
CA PHE A 92 1.79 -14.55 -8.95
C PHE A 92 2.25 -13.84 -7.69
N ILE A 93 2.03 -14.51 -6.56
CA ILE A 93 2.65 -14.21 -5.28
C ILE A 93 3.89 -15.08 -5.16
N VAL A 94 5.01 -14.51 -4.73
CA VAL A 94 6.29 -15.20 -4.59
C VAL A 94 6.96 -14.94 -3.26
N ALA A 95 7.68 -15.95 -2.76
CA ALA A 95 8.54 -15.86 -1.58
C ALA A 95 9.69 -16.87 -1.70
N VAL A 96 10.81 -16.62 -1.02
CA VAL A 96 11.99 -17.50 -1.04
C VAL A 96 12.34 -17.93 0.37
N LYS A 97 12.79 -19.18 0.53
CA LYS A 97 13.43 -19.68 1.74
C LYS A 97 14.88 -20.05 1.43
N ALA A 98 15.79 -19.73 2.35
CA ALA A 98 17.13 -20.30 2.35
C ALA A 98 17.13 -21.64 3.10
N HIS A 99 17.96 -22.58 2.68
CA HIS A 99 18.09 -23.87 3.37
C HIS A 99 19.54 -24.36 3.38
N ASN A 100 19.83 -25.26 4.33
CA ASN A 100 21.02 -26.09 4.36
C ASN A 100 20.67 -27.53 4.77
N ASP A 101 21.68 -28.36 5.02
CA ASP A 101 21.47 -29.78 5.38
C ASP A 101 20.77 -29.96 6.74
N ALA A 102 20.75 -28.92 7.60
CA ALA A 102 20.23 -28.98 8.96
C ALA A 102 18.84 -28.33 9.11
N ASN A 103 18.58 -27.19 8.45
CA ASN A 103 17.36 -26.41 8.63
C ASN A 103 16.99 -25.56 7.39
N SER A 104 15.90 -24.81 7.51
CA SER A 104 15.46 -23.79 6.55
C SER A 104 15.08 -22.52 7.30
N SER A 105 15.28 -21.36 6.66
CA SER A 105 14.83 -20.08 7.20
C SER A 105 13.31 -19.99 7.30
N ASP A 106 12.76 -18.90 7.84
CA ASP A 106 11.39 -18.49 7.50
C ASP A 106 11.31 -17.99 6.04
N PHE A 107 10.10 -17.68 5.57
CA PHE A 107 9.91 -17.04 4.27
C PHE A 107 10.51 -15.63 4.26
N SER A 108 11.01 -15.22 3.09
CA SER A 108 11.30 -13.83 2.79
C SER A 108 10.08 -12.92 2.96
N ASN A 109 10.25 -11.62 2.71
CA ASN A 109 9.11 -10.79 2.33
C ASN A 109 8.33 -11.45 1.17
N ILE A 110 7.03 -11.17 1.13
CA ILE A 110 6.14 -11.65 0.08
C ILE A 110 6.04 -10.56 -0.98
N GLU A 111 6.24 -10.93 -2.23
CA GLU A 111 6.07 -10.04 -3.37
C GLU A 111 4.91 -10.51 -4.25
N LEU A 112 4.25 -9.55 -4.89
CA LEU A 112 3.19 -9.78 -5.88
C LEU A 112 3.59 -9.09 -7.18
N PHE A 113 3.44 -9.76 -8.30
CA PHE A 113 3.49 -9.13 -9.61
C PHE A 113 2.27 -9.48 -10.44
N ILE A 114 1.85 -8.54 -11.29
CA ILE A 114 0.78 -8.69 -12.27
C ILE A 114 1.31 -8.12 -13.57
N LEU A 115 1.65 -8.98 -14.52
CA LEU A 115 2.28 -8.56 -15.77
C LEU A 115 1.29 -7.97 -16.74
N SER A 116 1.74 -6.99 -17.52
CA SER A 116 0.94 -6.30 -18.52
C SER A 116 1.79 -5.95 -19.72
N LYS A 117 1.34 -6.33 -20.92
CA LYS A 117 1.89 -5.82 -22.18
C LYS A 117 1.43 -4.42 -22.52
N ALA A 118 0.29 -3.99 -21.95
CA ALA A 118 -0.22 -2.65 -22.17
C ALA A 118 0.73 -1.62 -21.54
N PRO A 119 0.94 -0.44 -22.20
CA PRO A 119 1.71 0.64 -21.61
C PRO A 119 1.15 1.04 -20.24
N LEU A 120 2.02 1.28 -19.26
CA LEU A 120 1.57 1.64 -17.91
C LEU A 120 0.81 2.98 -17.90
N LEU A 121 1.32 3.99 -18.61
CA LEU A 121 0.81 5.36 -18.57
C LEU A 121 0.12 5.71 -19.90
N ASP A 122 -1.01 5.05 -20.17
CA ASP A 122 -1.84 5.29 -21.35
C ASP A 122 -3.09 6.13 -20.99
N PRO A 123 -3.21 7.38 -21.48
CA PRO A 123 -4.38 8.22 -21.21
C PRO A 123 -5.68 7.70 -21.82
N ASP A 124 -5.61 6.77 -22.77
CA ASP A 124 -6.77 6.20 -23.45
C ASP A 124 -7.07 4.75 -22.99
N ALA A 125 -6.36 4.26 -21.97
CA ALA A 125 -6.58 2.94 -21.39
C ALA A 125 -8.04 2.80 -20.89
N PRO A 126 -8.78 1.75 -21.27
CA PRO A 126 -10.15 1.55 -20.81
C PRO A 126 -10.18 1.22 -19.30
N PRO A 127 -11.31 1.46 -18.61
CA PRO A 127 -11.47 1.04 -17.22
C PRO A 127 -11.40 -0.48 -17.09
N VAL A 128 -10.69 -0.97 -16.09
CA VAL A 128 -10.76 -2.36 -15.65
C VAL A 128 -12.14 -2.61 -15.04
N THR A 129 -12.71 -3.79 -15.27
CA THR A 129 -13.99 -4.22 -14.69
C THR A 129 -13.80 -5.46 -13.84
N GLY A 130 -14.51 -5.56 -12.72
CA GLY A 130 -14.45 -6.72 -11.84
C GLY A 130 -15.24 -6.51 -10.55
N ASP A 131 -15.06 -7.46 -9.64
CA ASP A 131 -15.74 -7.50 -8.35
C ASP A 131 -14.77 -7.09 -7.24
N TRP A 132 -14.93 -5.86 -6.76
CA TRP A 132 -14.26 -5.32 -5.59
C TRP A 132 -15.28 -4.59 -4.73
N TYR A 133 -14.84 -4.16 -3.54
CA TYR A 133 -15.69 -3.35 -2.68
C TYR A 133 -16.02 -2.02 -3.36
N LYS A 134 -17.29 -1.61 -3.35
CA LYS A 134 -17.72 -0.29 -3.83
C LYS A 134 -18.43 0.40 -2.68
N PRO A 135 -17.83 1.44 -2.07
CA PRO A 135 -18.49 2.17 -1.00
C PRO A 135 -19.84 2.73 -1.47
N PRO A 136 -20.93 2.58 -0.70
CA PRO A 136 -22.21 3.18 -1.05
C PRO A 136 -22.21 4.70 -0.78
N VAL A 137 -23.05 5.44 -1.51
CA VAL A 137 -23.36 6.85 -1.19
C VAL A 137 -23.76 6.99 0.29
N ALA A 138 -23.35 8.10 0.91
CA ALA A 138 -23.64 8.43 2.30
C ALA A 138 -23.09 7.42 3.33
N ILE A 139 -21.98 6.74 3.02
CA ILE A 139 -21.27 5.90 3.99
C ILE A 139 -20.67 6.76 5.11
N THR A 140 -20.84 6.35 6.38
CA THR A 140 -20.14 7.00 7.50
C THR A 140 -18.67 6.58 7.50
N TRP A 141 -17.78 7.55 7.67
CA TRP A 141 -16.35 7.32 7.58
C TRP A 141 -15.56 8.02 8.69
N GLN A 142 -14.30 7.62 8.81
CA GLN A 142 -13.29 8.24 9.67
C GLN A 142 -11.99 8.33 8.89
N TRP A 143 -11.36 9.50 8.92
CA TRP A 143 -10.05 9.72 8.32
C TRP A 143 -9.05 10.07 9.42
N GLN A 144 -7.98 9.28 9.53
CA GLN A 144 -6.93 9.53 10.50
C GLN A 144 -5.59 8.99 9.98
N LEU A 145 -4.68 9.89 9.64
CA LEU A 145 -3.39 9.56 9.05
C LEU A 145 -2.24 9.66 10.06
N LYS A 146 -2.50 10.24 11.24
CA LYS A 146 -1.48 10.49 12.27
C LYS A 146 -1.91 9.99 13.65
N GLY A 147 -0.93 9.57 14.43
CA GLY A 147 -1.14 9.06 15.80
C GLY A 147 -1.72 7.64 15.84
N GLU A 148 -2.15 7.22 17.02
CA GLU A 148 -2.83 5.93 17.21
C GLU A 148 -4.27 6.03 16.69
N VAL A 149 -4.63 5.18 15.73
CA VAL A 149 -5.96 5.20 15.09
C VAL A 149 -7.05 4.90 16.11
N ASN A 150 -8.00 5.84 16.25
CA ASN A 150 -9.14 5.67 17.14
C ASN A 150 -10.23 4.78 16.50
N THR A 151 -10.25 3.52 16.90
CA THR A 151 -11.15 2.50 16.34
C THR A 151 -12.61 2.57 16.86
N ASN A 152 -12.91 3.49 17.79
CA ASN A 152 -14.21 3.57 18.47
C ASN A 152 -15.25 4.45 17.78
N HIS A 153 -14.87 5.20 16.73
CA HIS A 153 -15.83 6.03 16.00
C HIS A 153 -16.94 5.17 15.36
N PRO A 154 -18.21 5.64 15.36
CA PRO A 154 -19.33 4.95 14.72
C PRO A 154 -19.30 5.09 13.18
N ALA A 155 -18.15 4.81 12.58
CA ALA A 155 -17.90 4.82 11.14
C ALA A 155 -17.84 3.39 10.58
N LYS A 156 -18.36 3.22 9.37
CA LYS A 156 -18.32 1.97 8.60
C LYS A 156 -17.07 1.85 7.74
N LEU A 157 -16.48 2.97 7.35
CA LEU A 157 -15.26 3.05 6.54
C LEU A 157 -14.16 3.80 7.32
N TYR A 158 -12.95 3.27 7.30
CA TYR A 158 -11.78 3.88 7.92
C TYR A 158 -10.74 4.12 6.84
N ASP A 159 -10.33 5.37 6.71
CA ASP A 159 -9.23 5.78 5.87
C ASP A 159 -8.00 6.08 6.75
N ILE A 160 -6.96 5.28 6.59
CA ILE A 160 -5.78 5.25 7.47
C ILE A 160 -4.49 5.14 6.65
N ASP A 161 -3.38 5.62 7.19
CA ASP A 161 -2.09 5.60 6.50
C ASP A 161 -1.61 4.17 6.19
N LEU A 162 -1.27 3.91 4.93
CA LEU A 162 -0.82 2.61 4.44
C LEU A 162 0.41 2.10 5.18
N PHE A 163 1.41 2.95 5.41
CA PHE A 163 2.70 2.53 5.94
C PHE A 163 2.67 2.40 7.46
N ASN A 164 2.06 3.38 8.14
CA ASN A 164 2.02 3.50 9.59
C ASN A 164 0.98 2.58 10.24
N SER A 165 0.04 2.04 9.46
CA SER A 165 -0.95 1.08 9.95
C SER A 165 -0.45 -0.37 9.86
N SER A 166 -0.56 -1.10 10.97
CA SER A 166 -0.19 -2.52 11.01
C SER A 166 -1.28 -3.41 10.41
N PRO A 167 -0.93 -4.59 9.85
CA PRO A 167 -1.91 -5.60 9.44
C PRO A 167 -2.86 -6.01 10.58
N SER A 168 -2.38 -6.01 11.83
CA SER A 168 -3.20 -6.33 13.01
C SER A 168 -4.33 -5.31 13.24
N LEU A 169 -4.02 -4.01 13.09
CA LEU A 169 -5.01 -2.94 13.17
C LEU A 169 -6.07 -3.08 12.07
N ILE A 170 -5.63 -3.29 10.82
CA ILE A 170 -6.52 -3.49 9.67
C ILE A 170 -7.44 -4.70 9.91
N ASN A 171 -6.88 -5.83 10.34
CA ASN A 171 -7.66 -7.03 10.66
C ASN A 171 -8.65 -6.80 11.80
N THR A 172 -8.27 -6.01 12.82
CA THR A 172 -9.17 -5.67 13.94
C THR A 172 -10.36 -4.83 13.46
N LEU A 173 -10.12 -3.81 12.63
CA LEU A 173 -11.17 -3.00 12.02
C LEU A 173 -12.11 -3.87 11.18
N LYS A 174 -11.56 -4.72 10.31
CA LYS A 174 -12.34 -5.61 9.44
C LYS A 174 -13.15 -6.65 10.21
N ALA A 175 -12.58 -7.24 11.26
CA ALA A 175 -13.28 -8.17 12.14
C ALA A 175 -14.47 -7.50 12.86
N SER A 176 -14.42 -6.18 13.07
CA SER A 176 -15.54 -5.39 13.61
C SER A 176 -16.57 -4.96 12.55
N GLY A 177 -16.47 -5.47 11.31
CA GLY A 177 -17.39 -5.18 10.22
C GLY A 177 -17.13 -3.86 9.49
N LYS A 178 -15.97 -3.23 9.75
CA LYS A 178 -15.56 -1.99 9.08
C LYS A 178 -14.82 -2.30 7.78
N LYS A 179 -14.85 -1.36 6.85
CA LYS A 179 -14.05 -1.36 5.63
C LYS A 179 -12.83 -0.45 5.80
N VAL A 180 -11.71 -0.83 5.22
CA VAL A 180 -10.44 -0.09 5.38
C VAL A 180 -9.94 0.40 4.02
N ILE A 181 -9.82 1.71 3.89
CA ILE A 181 -9.12 2.39 2.80
C ILE A 181 -7.71 2.75 3.33
N CYS A 182 -6.70 2.54 2.50
CA CYS A 182 -5.32 2.81 2.86
C CYS A 182 -4.77 3.99 2.06
N TYR A 183 -4.49 5.08 2.76
CA TYR A 183 -3.87 6.30 2.22
C TYR A 183 -2.41 6.07 1.84
N PHE A 184 -2.00 6.62 0.70
CA PHE A 184 -0.60 6.89 0.39
C PHE A 184 -0.51 8.07 -0.58
N SER A 185 0.56 8.86 -0.54
CA SER A 185 0.75 9.85 -1.60
C SER A 185 1.19 9.19 -2.90
N ALA A 186 0.47 9.43 -3.99
CA ALA A 186 0.81 8.92 -5.32
C ALA A 186 1.58 9.96 -6.15
N GLY A 187 1.22 11.25 -6.03
CA GLY A 187 1.85 12.34 -6.78
C GLY A 187 2.96 13.09 -6.04
N SER A 188 3.31 12.68 -4.81
CA SER A 188 4.41 13.30 -4.06
C SER A 188 5.35 12.27 -3.41
N PHE A 189 6.60 12.70 -3.25
CA PHE A 189 7.65 12.07 -2.47
C PHE A 189 7.56 12.55 -1.03
N GLU A 190 7.64 11.62 -0.08
CA GLU A 190 7.66 11.86 1.36
C GLU A 190 8.94 11.24 1.96
N ASP A 191 9.84 12.07 2.52
CA ASP A 191 11.17 11.61 3.01
C ASP A 191 11.11 10.66 4.22
N SER A 192 9.95 10.50 4.83
CA SER A 192 9.73 9.60 5.97
C SER A 192 9.39 8.16 5.55
N ARG A 193 9.11 7.91 4.27
CA ARG A 193 8.65 6.59 3.79
C ARG A 193 9.81 5.62 3.64
N GLU A 194 9.56 4.35 3.97
CA GLU A 194 10.56 3.28 3.88
C GLU A 194 11.04 3.01 2.44
N ASP A 195 10.24 3.37 1.44
CA ASP A 195 10.55 3.19 0.02
C ASP A 195 11.15 4.44 -0.65
N LYS A 196 11.45 5.49 0.13
CA LYS A 196 11.96 6.78 -0.37
C LYS A 196 13.21 6.65 -1.26
N ASP A 197 14.08 5.68 -0.97
CA ASP A 197 15.34 5.50 -1.69
C ASP A 197 15.15 4.85 -3.08
N LYS A 198 13.91 4.44 -3.44
CA LYS A 198 13.56 3.96 -4.78
C LYS A 198 13.35 5.11 -5.78
N PHE A 199 13.04 6.31 -5.30
CA PHE A 199 12.83 7.48 -6.16
C PHE A 199 14.16 8.04 -6.66
N LYS A 200 14.22 8.42 -7.93
CA LYS A 200 15.41 9.04 -8.51
C LYS A 200 15.37 10.54 -8.31
N ALA A 201 16.53 11.16 -8.13
CA ALA A 201 16.62 12.62 -7.96
C ALA A 201 15.95 13.42 -9.10
N ALA A 202 15.96 12.91 -10.33
CA ALA A 202 15.32 13.54 -11.49
C ALA A 202 13.78 13.50 -11.46
N GLU A 203 13.20 12.70 -10.56
CA GLU A 203 11.74 12.55 -10.41
C GLU A 203 11.20 13.48 -9.32
N LEU A 204 12.08 14.17 -8.58
CA LEU A 204 11.71 15.04 -7.48
C LEU A 204 11.62 16.49 -7.94
N GLY A 205 10.41 17.03 -7.91
CA GLY A 205 10.09 18.39 -8.31
C GLY A 205 10.17 19.39 -7.17
N ASN A 206 9.33 20.41 -7.28
CA ASN A 206 9.18 21.47 -6.28
C ASN A 206 8.62 20.90 -4.97
N ILE A 207 8.93 21.60 -3.88
CA ILE A 207 8.37 21.34 -2.56
C ILE A 207 6.88 21.70 -2.56
N LEU A 208 6.06 20.87 -1.93
CA LEU A 208 4.63 21.15 -1.77
C LEU A 208 4.42 22.34 -0.83
N VAL A 209 3.37 23.14 -1.09
CA VAL A 209 3.04 24.29 -0.25
C VAL A 209 2.76 23.80 1.18
N ASP A 210 3.36 24.46 2.17
CA ASP A 210 3.27 24.14 3.59
C ASP A 210 3.79 22.73 4.00
N LYS A 211 4.53 22.05 3.12
CA LYS A 211 5.08 20.69 3.35
C LYS A 211 6.57 20.64 2.96
N PRO A 212 7.49 21.13 3.81
CA PRO A 212 8.90 21.31 3.45
C PRO A 212 9.65 20.00 3.12
N ASP A 213 9.18 18.88 3.67
CA ASP A 213 9.79 17.55 3.51
C ASP A 213 9.10 16.72 2.41
N GLU A 214 8.22 17.34 1.63
CA GLU A 214 7.41 16.70 0.60
C GLU A 214 7.63 17.37 -0.76
N ARG A 215 7.76 16.58 -1.82
CA ARG A 215 8.05 17.09 -3.17
C ARG A 215 7.12 16.48 -4.20
N TRP A 216 6.71 17.25 -5.19
CA TRP A 216 5.96 16.74 -6.33
C TRP A 216 6.80 15.70 -7.09
N LEU A 217 6.13 14.67 -7.64
CA LEU A 217 6.75 13.65 -8.47
C LEU A 217 6.54 13.93 -9.96
N ASP A 218 7.51 13.56 -10.80
CA ASP A 218 7.24 13.42 -12.25
C ASP A 218 6.42 12.15 -12.49
N ILE A 219 5.10 12.30 -12.52
CA ILE A 219 4.12 11.23 -12.71
C ILE A 219 4.21 10.52 -14.07
N ARG A 220 5.02 11.04 -15.01
CA ARG A 220 5.30 10.40 -16.30
C ARG A 220 6.43 9.36 -16.20
N SER A 221 7.12 9.31 -15.06
CA SER A 221 8.22 8.36 -14.85
C SER A 221 7.69 6.94 -14.68
N HIS A 222 8.23 6.02 -15.48
CA HIS A 222 7.99 4.59 -15.33
C HIS A 222 8.43 4.06 -13.96
N ASN A 223 9.50 4.62 -13.37
CA ASN A 223 9.96 4.23 -12.03
C ASN A 223 8.95 4.63 -10.95
N VAL A 224 8.36 5.83 -11.07
CA VAL A 224 7.30 6.29 -10.16
C VAL A 224 6.08 5.36 -10.27
N ALA A 225 5.66 5.02 -11.50
CA ALA A 225 4.59 4.05 -11.72
C ALA A 225 4.86 2.69 -11.04
N GLU A 226 6.07 2.14 -11.19
CA GLU A 226 6.47 0.88 -10.54
C GLU A 226 6.49 0.96 -9.01
N ILE A 227 6.87 2.11 -8.44
CA ILE A 227 6.78 2.34 -6.99
C ILE A 227 5.31 2.34 -6.55
N MET A 228 4.40 2.97 -7.32
CA MET A 228 2.97 2.96 -7.00
C MET A 228 2.35 1.57 -7.11
N ILE A 229 2.75 0.76 -8.09
CA ILE A 229 2.43 -0.66 -8.17
C ILE A 229 2.85 -1.39 -6.89
N SER A 230 4.06 -1.11 -6.37
CA SER A 230 4.55 -1.69 -5.13
C SER A 230 3.71 -1.26 -3.92
N ARG A 231 3.29 0.01 -3.84
CA ARG A 231 2.41 0.51 -2.76
C ARG A 231 1.01 -0.12 -2.83
N LEU A 232 0.46 -0.32 -4.03
CA LEU A 232 -0.80 -1.03 -4.23
C LEU A 232 -0.70 -2.51 -3.85
N ASN A 233 0.41 -3.17 -4.17
CA ASN A 233 0.69 -4.53 -3.70
C ASN A 233 0.73 -4.58 -2.16
N LEU A 234 1.39 -3.62 -1.52
CA LEU A 234 1.45 -3.53 -0.06
C LEU A 234 0.05 -3.35 0.54
N ALA A 235 -0.80 -2.50 -0.03
CA ALA A 235 -2.18 -2.30 0.43
C ALA A 235 -2.98 -3.61 0.39
N LEU A 236 -2.91 -4.35 -0.71
CA LEU A 236 -3.54 -5.66 -0.83
C LEU A 236 -2.99 -6.66 0.19
N LEU A 237 -1.67 -6.77 0.34
CA LEU A 237 -1.02 -7.71 1.27
C LEU A 237 -1.33 -7.38 2.73
N LYS A 238 -1.48 -6.10 3.08
CA LYS A 238 -1.93 -5.66 4.41
C LYS A 238 -3.42 -5.89 4.66
N GLY A 239 -4.20 -6.19 3.62
CA GLY A 239 -5.62 -6.52 3.70
C GLY A 239 -6.56 -5.31 3.57
N CYS A 240 -6.11 -4.20 2.99
CA CYS A 240 -6.97 -3.05 2.70
C CYS A 240 -8.13 -3.46 1.76
N ASP A 241 -9.29 -2.85 1.90
CA ASP A 241 -10.43 -3.00 0.98
C ASP A 241 -10.35 -2.00 -0.19
N GLY A 242 -9.53 -0.96 -0.06
CA GLY A 242 -9.26 0.02 -1.10
C GLY A 242 -8.12 0.96 -0.73
N VAL A 243 -7.87 1.97 -1.57
CA VAL A 243 -6.80 2.95 -1.39
C VAL A 243 -7.26 4.39 -1.66
N GLU A 244 -6.62 5.32 -0.97
CA GLU A 244 -6.69 6.77 -1.24
C GLU A 244 -5.30 7.24 -1.71
N PRO A 245 -5.04 7.26 -3.03
CA PRO A 245 -3.84 7.88 -3.59
C PRO A 245 -3.97 9.41 -3.54
N ASP A 246 -3.06 10.09 -2.82
CA ASP A 246 -3.06 11.55 -2.68
C ASP A 246 -2.19 12.25 -3.73
N ASN A 247 -2.35 13.58 -3.85
CA ASN A 247 -1.63 14.46 -4.76
C ASN A 247 -1.86 14.11 -6.24
N MET A 248 -3.11 13.78 -6.59
CA MET A 248 -3.54 13.31 -7.92
C MET A 248 -3.83 14.44 -8.91
N ASP A 249 -3.33 15.65 -8.66
CA ASP A 249 -3.63 16.90 -9.37
C ASP A 249 -2.37 17.75 -9.64
N ALA A 250 -1.22 17.11 -9.85
CA ALA A 250 0.08 17.76 -10.07
C ALA A 250 0.08 18.74 -11.27
N TYR A 251 -0.72 18.49 -12.32
CA TYR A 251 -0.86 19.40 -13.48
C TYR A 251 -1.48 20.77 -13.13
N ALA A 252 -2.28 20.83 -12.07
CA ALA A 252 -2.94 22.05 -11.60
C ALA A 252 -2.05 22.82 -10.59
N ASN A 253 -0.88 22.27 -10.27
CA ASN A 253 0.02 22.78 -9.23
C ASN A 253 1.39 23.17 -9.79
N ASN A 254 2.15 23.97 -9.04
CA ASN A 254 3.54 24.30 -9.39
C ASN A 254 4.49 23.14 -9.05
N SER A 255 4.33 22.01 -9.75
CA SER A 255 5.09 20.78 -9.51
C SER A 255 6.59 20.91 -9.81
N GLY A 256 6.99 21.90 -10.59
CA GLY A 256 8.35 22.01 -11.13
C GLY A 256 8.56 21.16 -12.39
N PHE A 257 7.52 20.47 -12.85
CA PHE A 257 7.48 19.75 -14.10
C PHE A 257 6.44 20.35 -15.04
N ASP A 258 6.66 20.25 -16.34
CA ASP A 258 5.66 20.56 -17.37
C ASP A 258 4.73 19.36 -17.55
N ILE A 259 3.87 19.13 -16.55
CA ILE A 259 2.83 18.09 -16.54
C ILE A 259 1.56 18.74 -17.06
N ASN A 260 1.03 18.21 -18.17
CA ASN A 260 -0.25 18.67 -18.70
C ASN A 260 -1.42 17.79 -18.23
N ALA A 261 -2.65 18.22 -18.49
CA ALA A 261 -3.86 17.48 -18.10
C ALA A 261 -3.91 16.04 -18.65
N ARG A 262 -3.38 15.78 -19.86
CA ARG A 262 -3.36 14.43 -20.45
C ARG A 262 -2.35 13.52 -19.75
N ASP A 263 -1.23 14.06 -19.27
CA ASP A 263 -0.28 13.32 -18.44
C ASP A 263 -0.93 12.91 -17.11
N GLN A 264 -1.68 13.84 -16.47
CA GLN A 264 -2.43 13.54 -15.24
C GLN A 264 -3.51 12.47 -15.48
N LEU A 265 -4.28 12.57 -16.57
CA LEU A 265 -5.28 11.57 -16.92
C LEU A 265 -4.65 10.18 -17.09
N ALA A 266 -3.50 10.08 -17.74
CA ALA A 266 -2.77 8.81 -17.90
C ALA A 266 -2.39 8.22 -16.55
N PHE A 267 -1.84 9.03 -15.65
CA PHE A 267 -1.45 8.59 -14.31
C PHE A 267 -2.65 8.20 -13.44
N ASN A 268 -3.72 9.00 -13.44
CA ASN A 268 -4.92 8.75 -12.63
C ASN A 268 -5.65 7.47 -13.09
N LYS A 269 -5.76 7.24 -14.40
CA LYS A 269 -6.30 5.99 -14.97
C LYS A 269 -5.42 4.78 -14.67
N PHE A 270 -4.10 4.95 -14.76
CA PHE A 270 -3.12 3.93 -14.38
C PHE A 270 -3.32 3.48 -12.93
N ILE A 271 -3.33 4.41 -11.98
CA ILE A 271 -3.51 4.11 -10.55
C ILE A 271 -4.83 3.37 -10.31
N ALA A 272 -5.93 3.86 -10.88
CA ALA A 272 -7.23 3.24 -10.70
C ALA A 272 -7.28 1.81 -11.27
N ASN A 273 -6.80 1.62 -12.49
CA ASN A 273 -6.77 0.30 -13.12
C ASN A 273 -5.86 -0.68 -12.38
N GLU A 274 -4.70 -0.24 -11.89
CA GLU A 274 -3.81 -1.09 -11.10
C GLU A 274 -4.39 -1.44 -9.74
N ALA A 275 -5.13 -0.54 -9.08
CA ALA A 275 -5.89 -0.87 -7.87
C ALA A 275 -6.96 -1.93 -8.16
N HIS A 276 -7.72 -1.79 -9.24
CA HIS A 276 -8.78 -2.73 -9.63
C HIS A 276 -8.25 -4.11 -10.02
N LYS A 277 -7.10 -4.20 -10.70
CA LYS A 277 -6.41 -5.48 -10.97
C LYS A 277 -6.09 -6.27 -9.69
N ARG A 278 -5.96 -5.57 -8.55
CA ARG A 278 -5.73 -6.13 -7.21
C ARG A 278 -7.02 -6.33 -6.40
N GLY A 279 -8.18 -6.03 -6.97
CA GLY A 279 -9.47 -6.09 -6.28
C GLY A 279 -9.63 -5.01 -5.20
N LEU A 280 -8.85 -3.93 -5.26
CA LEU A 280 -8.93 -2.80 -4.34
C LEU A 280 -9.87 -1.74 -4.90
N SER A 281 -10.74 -1.19 -4.04
CA SER A 281 -11.44 0.07 -4.35
C SER A 281 -10.43 1.22 -4.47
N VAL A 282 -10.76 2.28 -5.21
CA VAL A 282 -9.87 3.45 -5.34
C VAL A 282 -10.64 4.77 -5.29
N GLY A 283 -10.15 5.71 -4.48
CA GLY A 283 -10.69 7.06 -4.36
C GLY A 283 -9.97 8.07 -5.26
N LEU A 284 -10.73 8.97 -5.90
CA LEU A 284 -10.13 10.15 -6.54
C LEU A 284 -9.98 11.23 -5.48
N LYS A 285 -8.73 11.58 -5.16
CA LYS A 285 -8.41 12.66 -4.25
C LYS A 285 -8.33 13.98 -5.01
N ASN A 286 -9.23 14.91 -4.70
CA ASN A 286 -9.38 16.20 -5.40
C ASN A 286 -9.54 16.01 -6.93
N ASP A 287 -8.72 16.68 -7.75
CA ASP A 287 -8.73 16.64 -9.24
C ASP A 287 -10.14 16.69 -9.88
N MET A 288 -10.98 17.58 -9.34
CA MET A 288 -12.39 17.63 -9.71
C MET A 288 -12.60 18.01 -11.19
N GLU A 289 -11.69 18.78 -11.78
CA GLU A 289 -11.76 19.20 -13.18
C GLU A 289 -11.72 18.01 -14.17
N GLN A 290 -11.02 16.93 -13.81
CA GLN A 290 -10.91 15.72 -14.66
C GLN A 290 -11.99 14.67 -14.36
N THR A 291 -12.89 14.94 -13.40
CA THR A 291 -13.97 14.00 -13.02
C THR A 291 -14.77 13.47 -14.23
N PRO A 292 -15.16 14.27 -15.24
CA PRO A 292 -15.89 13.75 -16.40
C PRO A 292 -15.19 12.60 -17.14
N ASP A 293 -13.85 12.62 -17.18
CA ASP A 293 -13.03 11.59 -17.84
C ASP A 293 -12.63 10.45 -16.88
N LEU A 294 -12.66 10.70 -15.57
CA LEU A 294 -12.22 9.77 -14.52
C LEU A 294 -13.36 9.07 -13.79
N ILE A 295 -14.61 9.52 -13.94
CA ILE A 295 -15.75 9.02 -13.14
C ILE A 295 -15.96 7.52 -13.28
N ASN A 296 -15.60 6.90 -14.41
CA ASN A 296 -15.76 5.47 -14.62
C ASN A 296 -14.61 4.62 -14.05
N TYR A 297 -13.53 5.25 -13.58
CA TYR A 297 -12.33 4.58 -13.06
C TYR A 297 -12.29 4.57 -11.53
N PHE A 298 -12.87 5.56 -10.86
CA PHE A 298 -12.80 5.66 -9.40
C PHE A 298 -14.10 5.22 -8.73
N ASP A 299 -14.03 4.66 -7.53
CA ASP A 299 -15.17 4.10 -6.80
C ASP A 299 -15.81 5.10 -5.83
N PHE A 300 -15.06 6.12 -5.43
CA PHE A 300 -15.48 7.22 -4.56
C PHE A 300 -14.58 8.43 -4.80
N SER A 301 -14.94 9.57 -4.21
CA SER A 301 -14.07 10.74 -4.12
C SER A 301 -13.70 11.01 -2.67
N VAL A 302 -12.45 11.42 -2.45
CA VAL A 302 -12.02 12.10 -1.23
C VAL A 302 -11.73 13.55 -1.60
N ASN A 303 -12.35 14.49 -0.91
CA ASN A 303 -12.18 15.90 -1.20
C ASN A 303 -11.88 16.67 0.08
N GLU A 304 -11.03 17.68 -0.03
CA GLU A 304 -10.79 18.64 1.04
C GLU A 304 -11.43 19.99 0.69
N GLN A 305 -12.17 20.56 1.64
CA GLN A 305 -12.55 21.97 1.67
C GLN A 305 -13.50 22.44 0.55
N CYS A 306 -14.33 21.58 -0.03
CA CYS A 306 -15.22 22.02 -1.12
C CYS A 306 -16.20 23.11 -0.69
N HIS A 307 -16.60 23.14 0.58
CA HIS A 307 -17.52 24.16 1.08
C HIS A 307 -16.80 25.50 1.28
N GLU A 308 -15.57 25.47 1.80
CA GLU A 308 -14.70 26.64 1.93
C GLU A 308 -14.41 27.29 0.58
N PHE A 309 -14.12 26.49 -0.45
CA PHE A 309 -13.78 27.00 -1.78
C PHE A 309 -14.97 27.09 -2.75
N HIS A 310 -16.18 26.78 -2.28
CA HIS A 310 -17.43 26.85 -3.05
C HIS A 310 -17.45 25.98 -4.33
N GLU A 311 -16.83 24.80 -4.26
CA GLU A 311 -16.61 23.89 -5.39
C GLU A 311 -17.35 22.56 -5.27
N CYS A 312 -18.14 22.35 -4.21
CA CYS A 312 -18.86 21.08 -3.98
C CYS A 312 -19.74 20.61 -5.15
N ASN A 313 -20.24 21.54 -5.98
CA ASN A 313 -21.04 21.20 -7.17
C ASN A 313 -20.28 20.30 -8.15
N MET A 314 -18.95 20.41 -8.24
CA MET A 314 -18.11 19.60 -9.13
C MET A 314 -18.09 18.12 -8.74
N LEU A 315 -18.32 17.81 -7.46
CA LEU A 315 -18.32 16.45 -6.91
C LEU A 315 -19.65 15.73 -7.08
N THR A 316 -20.73 16.43 -7.45
CA THR A 316 -22.08 15.84 -7.60
C THR A 316 -22.14 14.74 -8.67
N GLY A 317 -21.20 14.74 -9.61
CA GLY A 317 -21.02 13.66 -10.59
C GLY A 317 -20.80 12.29 -9.95
N PHE A 318 -20.10 12.21 -8.81
CA PHE A 318 -19.94 10.97 -8.05
C PHE A 318 -21.28 10.49 -7.49
N ILE A 319 -22.04 11.36 -6.84
CA ILE A 319 -23.37 11.02 -6.29
C ILE A 319 -24.32 10.56 -7.39
N ALA A 320 -24.36 11.27 -8.53
CA ALA A 320 -25.19 10.90 -9.68
C ALA A 320 -24.85 9.53 -10.27
N ASN A 321 -23.61 9.07 -10.09
CA ASN A 321 -23.14 7.74 -10.49
C ASN A 321 -23.18 6.71 -9.35
N GLY A 322 -23.84 7.01 -8.23
CA GLY A 322 -23.99 6.10 -7.10
C GLY A 322 -22.72 5.90 -6.28
N LYS A 323 -21.79 6.86 -6.30
CA LYS A 323 -20.49 6.82 -5.64
C LYS A 323 -20.41 7.88 -4.54
N PRO A 324 -19.90 7.57 -3.34
CA PRO A 324 -19.84 8.53 -2.26
C PRO A 324 -18.78 9.60 -2.50
N VAL A 325 -19.08 10.78 -1.95
CA VAL A 325 -18.13 11.87 -1.77
C VAL A 325 -17.79 11.92 -0.29
N LEU A 326 -16.53 11.65 0.04
CA LEU A 326 -15.96 11.72 1.38
C LEU A 326 -15.28 13.10 1.51
N ASN A 327 -15.95 14.06 2.13
CA ASN A 327 -15.47 15.45 2.19
C ASN A 327 -14.91 15.78 3.58
N ALA A 328 -13.79 16.49 3.64
CA ALA A 328 -13.18 16.97 4.88
C ALA A 328 -13.13 18.49 4.91
N GLU A 329 -13.53 19.10 6.02
CA GLU A 329 -13.48 20.55 6.23
C GLU A 329 -12.62 20.88 7.45
N TYR A 330 -11.85 21.98 7.38
CA TYR A 330 -10.87 22.35 8.41
C TYR A 330 -11.05 23.76 8.98
N GLN A 331 -11.99 24.56 8.47
CA GLN A 331 -12.13 25.93 8.95
C GLN A 331 -12.39 25.97 10.45
N GLN A 332 -11.66 26.86 11.12
CA GLN A 332 -11.78 27.06 12.56
C GLN A 332 -13.21 27.46 12.96
N SER A 333 -13.94 28.16 12.10
CA SER A 333 -15.34 28.53 12.35
C SER A 333 -16.25 27.31 12.48
N TYR A 334 -16.09 26.27 11.65
CA TYR A 334 -16.83 25.03 11.79
C TYR A 334 -16.46 24.27 13.07
N LEU A 335 -15.21 24.40 13.54
CA LEU A 335 -14.73 23.80 14.79
C LEU A 335 -15.24 24.50 16.05
N ASP A 336 -15.42 25.82 16.00
CA ASP A 336 -15.74 26.62 17.20
C ASP A 336 -17.20 27.11 17.26
N ASN A 337 -17.89 27.21 16.12
CA ASN A 337 -19.25 27.74 16.04
C ASN A 337 -20.28 26.65 15.67
N PRO A 338 -21.12 26.18 16.63
CA PRO A 338 -22.14 25.17 16.38
C PRO A 338 -23.18 25.57 15.31
N VAL A 339 -23.47 26.86 15.14
CA VAL A 339 -24.46 27.33 14.16
C VAL A 339 -23.91 27.18 12.74
N GLU A 340 -22.67 27.62 12.51
CA GLU A 340 -22.00 27.47 11.21
C GLU A 340 -21.75 25.99 10.90
N ARG A 341 -21.36 25.19 11.90
CA ARG A 341 -21.27 23.74 11.76
C ARG A 341 -22.58 23.11 11.31
N GLN A 342 -23.70 23.48 11.94
CA GLN A 342 -24.99 22.93 11.58
C GLN A 342 -25.38 23.31 10.15
N ALA A 343 -25.14 24.56 9.74
CA ALA A 343 -25.41 25.01 8.37
C ALA A 343 -24.56 24.25 7.33
N LEU A 344 -23.28 24.00 7.62
CA LEU A 344 -22.43 23.13 6.81
C LEU A 344 -23.01 21.72 6.72
N CYS A 345 -23.40 21.12 7.84
CA CYS A 345 -23.95 19.78 7.86
C CYS A 345 -25.28 19.66 7.12
N ASP A 346 -26.17 20.65 7.22
CA ASP A 346 -27.42 20.69 6.47
C ASP A 346 -27.15 20.73 4.96
N SER A 347 -26.17 21.54 4.53
CA SER A 347 -25.73 21.64 3.14
C SER A 347 -25.14 20.32 2.63
N SER A 348 -24.19 19.74 3.38
CA SER A 348 -23.56 18.45 3.07
C SER A 348 -24.59 17.32 2.95
N ASN A 349 -25.51 17.22 3.91
CA ASN A 349 -26.53 16.17 3.94
C ASN A 349 -27.52 16.34 2.78
N GLY A 350 -27.86 17.59 2.43
CA GLY A 350 -28.66 17.90 1.24
C GLY A 350 -28.02 17.45 -0.08
N ALA A 351 -26.68 17.47 -0.15
CA ALA A 351 -25.91 16.97 -1.29
C ALA A 351 -25.58 15.45 -1.21
N GLN A 352 -25.99 14.77 -0.13
CA GLN A 352 -25.63 13.37 0.16
C GLN A 352 -24.12 13.13 0.34
N PHE A 353 -23.38 14.16 0.75
CA PHE A 353 -21.95 14.06 1.01
C PHE A 353 -21.71 13.56 2.44
N SER A 354 -20.71 12.72 2.59
CA SER A 354 -20.23 12.27 3.90
C SER A 354 -19.17 13.25 4.39
N THR A 355 -19.58 14.34 5.05
CA THR A 355 -18.63 15.37 5.51
C THR A 355 -18.13 15.11 6.94
N LEU A 356 -16.81 15.16 7.11
CA LEU A 356 -16.11 15.28 8.39
C LEU A 356 -15.56 16.70 8.56
N ILE A 357 -15.54 17.17 9.81
CA ILE A 357 -14.85 18.39 10.20
C ILE A 357 -13.73 17.98 11.14
N LEU A 358 -12.50 18.20 10.71
CA LEU A 358 -11.30 17.61 11.31
C LEU A 358 -10.28 18.69 11.69
N SER A 359 -9.28 18.30 12.47
CA SER A 359 -8.00 19.03 12.50
C SER A 359 -7.23 18.76 11.19
N LYS A 360 -6.53 19.77 10.66
CA LYS A 360 -5.67 19.62 9.46
C LYS A 360 -4.51 18.62 9.69
N ASP A 361 -4.18 18.32 10.95
CA ASP A 361 -3.17 17.31 11.31
C ASP A 361 -3.66 15.86 11.11
N LEU A 362 -4.97 15.65 10.92
CA LEU A 362 -5.60 14.32 10.74
C LEU A 362 -5.21 13.31 11.84
N ASP A 363 -5.19 13.80 13.09
CA ASP A 363 -4.69 13.10 14.28
C ASP A 363 -5.80 12.78 15.30
N ASP A 364 -7.07 12.93 14.91
CA ASP A 364 -8.26 12.77 15.75
C ASP A 364 -8.38 13.75 16.94
N SER A 365 -7.56 14.81 17.00
CA SER A 365 -7.65 15.84 18.07
C SER A 365 -8.95 16.64 18.04
N ARG A 366 -9.55 16.76 16.85
CA ARG A 366 -10.85 17.36 16.59
C ARG A 366 -11.56 16.54 15.52
N ARG A 367 -12.82 16.17 15.81
CA ARG A 367 -13.64 15.37 14.90
C ARG A 367 -15.12 15.64 15.11
N PHE A 368 -15.79 16.11 14.06
CA PHE A 368 -17.25 16.13 13.95
C PHE A 368 -17.68 15.44 12.65
N SER A 369 -18.83 14.75 12.69
CA SER A 369 -19.47 14.15 11.51
C SER A 369 -20.81 14.80 11.29
N CYS A 370 -21.09 15.15 10.04
CA CYS A 370 -22.41 15.63 9.63
C CYS A 370 -23.42 14.50 9.39
N PHE A 371 -22.92 13.26 9.24
CA PHE A 371 -23.69 12.04 9.00
C PHE A 371 -23.73 11.11 10.22
#